data_AF-A0A4Y2JGM0-F1
#
_entry.id   AF-A0A4Y2JGM0-F1
#
_cell.length_a   1.000
_cell.length_b   1.000
_cell.length_c   1.000
_cell.angle_alpha   90.00
_cell.angle_beta   90.00
_cell.angle_gamma   90.00
#
_symmetry.space_group_name_H-M   'P 1'
#
loop_
_entity.id
_entity.type
_entity.pdbx_description
1 polymer ?
#
loop_
_entity_poly.entity_id
_entity_poly.type
_entity_poly.pdbx_seq_one_letter_code
_entity_poly.pdbx_strand_id
1 'polypeptide(L)'
;MADEGEALRNPSLLSSIKNLNGPNAPEFFRTLEETAPLGLWSKDQLVIITKLEGGARSFFEASLAGQELNYDTLKEKFLNQFQKRDNFASCFTQFSTAVQLPSERVKDFVSRIEGLAQNSFGDKTVGKRGNVKAIERQNDPFTVSCRASAKFKGTNADRKS
;
A
#
# COMPACT_ATOMS: atom_id res chain seq x y z
N MET A 1 -6.36 5.88 47.51
CA MET A 1 -7.46 6.49 46.73
C MET A 1 -6.81 7.40 45.70
N ALA A 2 -6.45 6.87 44.54
CA ALA A 2 -5.95 7.59 43.36
C ALA A 2 -6.37 6.69 42.19
N ASP A 3 -6.92 7.19 41.08
CA ASP A 3 -6.44 8.29 40.27
C ASP A 3 -7.64 8.89 39.52
N GLU A 4 -7.74 10.22 39.51
CA GLU A 4 -8.71 10.91 38.68
C GLU A 4 -8.43 10.55 37.22
N GLY A 5 -9.48 10.19 36.46
CA GLY A 5 -9.37 9.77 35.06
C GLY A 5 -8.35 10.63 34.31
N GLU A 6 -7.20 10.02 33.99
CA GLU A 6 -5.96 10.67 33.61
C GLU A 6 -6.20 11.70 32.50
N ALA A 7 -6.26 12.97 32.88
CA ALA A 7 -6.56 14.05 31.96
C ALA A 7 -5.53 14.07 30.83
N LEU A 8 -6.00 14.11 29.58
CA LEU A 8 -5.13 14.17 28.41
C LEU A 8 -4.20 15.37 28.53
N ARG A 9 -2.89 15.11 28.64
CA ARG A 9 -1.90 16.19 28.59
C ARG A 9 -1.91 16.79 27.19
N ASN A 10 -1.86 18.12 27.10
CA ASN A 10 -1.83 18.85 25.83
C ASN A 10 -2.98 18.50 24.85
N PRO A 11 -4.25 18.72 25.24
CA PRO A 11 -5.41 18.41 24.39
C PRO A 11 -5.45 19.26 23.10
N SER A 12 -4.69 20.36 23.04
CA SER A 12 -4.53 21.16 21.83
C SER A 12 -3.95 20.37 20.66
N LEU A 13 -3.12 19.36 20.91
CA LEU A 13 -2.56 18.47 19.87
C LEU A 13 -3.63 17.59 19.20
N LEU A 14 -4.81 17.45 19.79
CA LEU A 14 -5.93 16.74 19.16
C LEU A 14 -6.41 17.47 17.90
N SER A 15 -6.20 18.79 17.82
CA SER A 15 -6.60 19.59 16.65
C SER A 15 -5.75 19.32 15.41
N SER A 16 -4.51 18.83 15.56
CA SER A 16 -3.64 18.46 14.44
C SER A 16 -3.94 17.06 13.89
N ILE A 17 -4.69 16.24 14.62
CA ILE A 17 -5.01 14.87 14.22
C ILE A 17 -6.37 14.88 13.51
N LYS A 18 -6.36 14.49 12.24
CA LYS A 18 -7.60 14.33 11.45
C LYS A 18 -8.38 13.11 11.97
N ASN A 19 -9.70 13.12 11.83
CA ASN A 19 -10.52 11.95 12.17
C ASN A 19 -10.20 10.75 11.24
N LEU A 20 -10.34 9.53 11.78
CA LEU A 20 -10.18 8.30 11.02
C LEU A 20 -11.44 8.05 10.18
N ASN A 21 -11.33 8.11 8.86
CA ASN A 21 -12.46 7.96 7.92
C ASN A 21 -12.45 6.64 7.14
N GLY A 22 -11.38 5.85 7.29
CA GLY A 22 -11.16 4.58 6.61
C GLY A 22 -9.94 4.68 5.70
N PRO A 23 -10.05 5.21 4.46
CA PRO A 23 -8.93 5.30 3.53
C PRO A 23 -7.68 6.01 4.05
N ASN A 24 -7.84 6.91 5.02
CA ASN A 24 -6.72 7.61 5.66
C ASN A 24 -6.06 6.84 6.81
N ALA A 25 -6.43 5.58 7.08
CA ALA A 25 -5.93 4.81 8.22
C ALA A 25 -4.39 4.78 8.33
N PRO A 26 -3.61 4.52 7.26
CA PRO A 26 -2.14 4.49 7.36
C PRO A 26 -1.55 5.82 7.82
N GLU A 27 -2.04 6.91 7.24
CA GLU A 27 -1.59 8.28 7.52
C GLU A 27 -2.03 8.74 8.92
N PHE A 28 -3.24 8.35 9.33
CA PHE A 28 -3.80 8.62 10.65
C PHE A 28 -2.94 8.01 11.76
N PHE A 29 -2.68 6.69 11.69
CA PHE A 29 -1.89 6.02 12.73
C PHE A 29 -0.45 6.54 12.77
N ARG A 30 0.15 6.84 11.61
CA ARG A 30 1.48 7.46 11.57
C ARG A 30 1.50 8.80 12.30
N THR A 31 0.56 9.69 11.97
CA THR A 31 0.45 11.02 12.60
C THR A 31 0.19 10.89 14.11
N LEU A 32 -0.66 9.94 14.50
CA LEU A 32 -0.98 9.69 15.91
C LEU A 32 0.24 9.22 16.69
N GLU A 33 1.04 8.31 16.13
CA GLU A 33 2.28 7.82 16.75
C GLU A 33 3.39 8.87 16.81
N GLU A 34 3.47 9.76 15.83
CA GLU A 34 4.38 10.90 15.84
C GLU A 34 3.97 11.95 16.89
N THR A 35 2.66 12.10 17.12
CA THR A 35 2.11 13.10 18.06
C THR A 35 2.04 12.59 19.50
N ALA A 36 1.89 11.28 19.70
CA ALA A 36 1.74 10.67 21.03
C ALA A 36 2.89 11.01 22.01
N PRO A 37 4.18 10.99 21.60
CA PRO A 37 5.28 11.40 22.47
C PRO A 37 5.23 12.89 22.87
N LEU A 38 4.69 13.75 22.00
CA LEU A 38 4.55 15.19 22.27
C LEU A 38 3.43 15.47 23.28
N GLY A 39 2.39 14.63 23.26
CA GLY A 39 1.30 14.63 24.23
C GLY A 39 1.59 13.83 25.50
N LEU A 40 2.68 13.06 25.53
CA LEU A 40 2.95 12.04 26.57
C LEU A 40 1.75 11.10 26.79
N TRP A 41 1.08 10.72 25.70
CA TRP A 41 -0.13 9.91 25.77
C TRP A 41 0.18 8.41 25.93
N SER A 42 -0.58 7.75 26.80
CA SER A 42 -0.52 6.29 26.96
C SER A 42 -1.24 5.58 25.82
N LYS A 43 -0.95 4.29 25.60
CA LYS A 43 -1.62 3.49 24.56
C LYS A 43 -3.14 3.43 24.77
N ASP A 44 -3.60 3.39 26.02
CA ASP A 44 -5.02 3.38 26.35
C ASP A 44 -5.68 4.72 26.00
N GLN A 45 -4.97 5.83 26.24
CA GLN A 45 -5.41 7.16 25.80
C GLN A 45 -5.49 7.26 24.27
N LEU A 46 -4.58 6.62 23.52
CA LEU A 46 -4.64 6.63 22.05
C LEU A 46 -5.91 5.95 21.50
N VAL A 47 -6.39 4.90 22.17
CA VAL A 47 -7.67 4.26 21.81
C VAL A 47 -8.83 5.25 21.99
N ILE A 48 -8.84 5.99 23.10
CA ILE A 48 -9.88 6.99 23.41
C ILE A 48 -9.81 8.20 22.45
N ILE A 49 -8.60 8.65 22.12
CA ILE A 49 -8.35 9.78 21.21
C ILE A 49 -8.78 9.46 19.78
N THR A 50 -8.81 8.18 19.40
CA THR A 50 -9.12 7.75 18.04
C THR A 50 -10.57 8.08 17.69
N LYS A 51 -10.78 9.23 17.05
CA LYS A 51 -12.09 9.68 16.57
C LYS A 51 -12.43 9.00 15.25
N LEU A 52 -13.48 8.19 15.27
CA LEU A 52 -13.97 7.45 14.11
C LEU A 52 -15.05 8.24 13.36
N GLU A 53 -14.95 8.26 12.03
CA GLU A 53 -15.90 8.92 11.15
C GLU A 53 -16.17 8.04 9.91
N GLY A 54 -17.36 8.20 9.31
CA GLY A 54 -17.71 7.55 8.04
C GLY A 54 -17.52 6.03 8.06
N GLY A 55 -16.80 5.51 7.05
CA GLY A 55 -16.61 4.07 6.88
C GLY A 55 -15.84 3.39 8.03
N ALA A 56 -14.95 4.12 8.71
CA ALA A 56 -14.25 3.61 9.88
C ALA A 56 -15.20 3.35 11.06
N ARG A 57 -16.19 4.24 11.25
CA ARG A 57 -17.22 4.07 12.27
C ARG A 57 -18.12 2.87 11.98
N SER A 58 -18.59 2.74 10.73
CA SER A 58 -19.41 1.58 10.33
C SER A 58 -18.68 0.26 10.51
N PHE A 59 -17.37 0.20 10.20
CA PHE A 59 -16.55 -0.99 10.44
C PHE A 59 -16.42 -1.30 11.93
N PHE A 60 -16.18 -0.28 12.75
CA PHE A 60 -16.05 -0.47 14.19
C PHE A 60 -17.34 -1.03 14.80
N GLU A 61 -18.48 -0.42 14.48
CA GLU A 61 -19.79 -0.86 14.98
C GLU A 61 -20.14 -2.28 14.52
N ALA A 62 -19.79 -2.65 13.28
CA ALA A 62 -20.13 -3.96 12.72
C ALA A 62 -19.18 -5.09 13.16
N SER A 63 -17.90 -4.81 13.37
CA SER A 63 -16.86 -5.85 13.51
C SER A 63 -16.08 -5.82 14.83
N LEU A 64 -16.09 -4.68 15.53
CA LEU A 64 -15.22 -4.43 16.68
C LEU A 64 -16.00 -4.04 17.95
N ALA A 65 -17.28 -3.70 17.83
CA ALA A 65 -18.13 -3.38 18.97
C ALA A 65 -18.20 -4.54 19.98
N GLY A 66 -17.92 -4.23 21.25
CA GLY A 66 -17.95 -5.20 22.35
C GLY A 66 -16.68 -6.03 22.53
N GLN A 67 -15.63 -5.81 21.74
CA GLN A 67 -14.32 -6.42 21.98
C GLN A 67 -13.46 -5.52 22.88
N GLU A 68 -12.73 -6.11 23.82
CA GLU A 68 -11.63 -5.41 24.48
C GLU A 68 -10.47 -5.27 23.50
N LEU A 69 -10.25 -4.04 23.03
CA LEU A 69 -9.24 -3.72 22.04
C LEU A 69 -8.14 -2.90 22.66
N ASN A 70 -6.91 -3.43 22.62
CA ASN A 70 -5.71 -2.64 22.83
C ASN A 70 -5.38 -1.81 21.57
N TYR A 71 -4.51 -0.81 21.72
CA TYR A 71 -4.11 0.05 20.61
C TYR A 71 -3.50 -0.72 19.44
N ASP A 72 -2.65 -1.71 19.72
CA ASP A 72 -1.92 -2.44 18.69
C ASP A 72 -2.87 -3.29 17.82
N THR A 73 -3.83 -3.98 18.44
CA THR A 73 -4.88 -4.77 17.77
C THR A 73 -5.81 -3.87 16.99
N LEU A 74 -6.20 -2.72 17.56
CA LEU A 74 -7.03 -1.74 16.86
C LEU A 74 -6.35 -1.26 15.59
N LYS A 75 -5.09 -0.81 15.71
CA LYS A 75 -4.27 -0.37 14.57
C LYS A 75 -4.20 -1.46 13.50
N GLU A 76 -3.90 -2.70 13.88
CA GLU A 76 -3.80 -3.81 12.94
C GLU A 76 -5.11 -4.07 12.19
N LYS A 77 -6.26 -4.08 12.89
CA LYS A 77 -7.58 -4.32 12.27
C LYS A 77 -7.93 -3.23 11.26
N PHE A 78 -7.72 -1.97 11.61
CA PHE A 78 -7.99 -0.85 10.71
C PHE A 78 -7.04 -0.83 9.51
N LEU A 79 -5.74 -1.08 9.71
CA LEU A 79 -4.80 -1.19 8.61
C LEU A 79 -5.18 -2.37 7.71
N ASN A 80 -5.47 -3.55 8.24
CA ASN A 80 -5.85 -4.70 7.42
C ASN A 80 -7.12 -4.49 6.59
N GLN A 81 -8.08 -3.71 7.11
CA GLN A 81 -9.34 -3.43 6.42
C GLN A 81 -9.21 -2.32 5.37
N PHE A 82 -8.52 -1.22 5.71
CA PHE A 82 -8.51 -0.01 4.88
C PHE A 82 -7.20 0.24 4.14
N GLN A 83 -6.14 -0.48 4.45
CA GLN A 83 -4.93 -0.44 3.65
C GLN A 83 -5.25 -0.99 2.28
N LYS A 84 -4.99 -0.18 1.25
CA LYS A 84 -5.02 -0.64 -0.13
C LYS A 84 -3.99 -1.75 -0.28
N ARG A 85 -4.46 -2.99 -0.35
CA ARG A 85 -3.65 -4.09 -0.82
C ARG A 85 -3.72 -4.05 -2.33
N ASP A 86 -2.60 -3.80 -2.98
CA ASP A 86 -2.49 -4.12 -4.39
C ASP A 86 -2.70 -5.62 -4.53
N ASN A 87 -3.83 -5.98 -5.13
CA ASN A 87 -4.15 -7.36 -5.45
C ASN A 87 -3.42 -7.75 -6.74
N PHE A 88 -3.29 -9.06 -6.98
CA PHE A 88 -2.59 -9.58 -8.15
C PHE A 88 -3.06 -8.92 -9.45
N ALA A 89 -4.38 -8.75 -9.62
CA ALA A 89 -4.95 -8.13 -10.82
C ALA A 89 -4.47 -6.69 -11.00
N SER A 90 -4.49 -5.86 -9.94
CA SER A 90 -3.99 -4.49 -9.97
C SER A 90 -2.51 -4.44 -10.35
N CYS A 91 -1.67 -5.23 -9.67
CA CYS A 91 -0.24 -5.31 -9.98
C CYS A 91 0.00 -5.77 -11.43
N PHE A 92 -0.67 -6.85 -11.84
CA PHE A 92 -0.54 -7.42 -13.19
C PHE A 92 -0.99 -6.43 -14.26
N THR A 93 -2.07 -5.68 -14.04
CA THR A 93 -2.49 -4.62 -14.95
C THR A 93 -1.42 -3.54 -15.05
N GLN A 94 -0.86 -3.08 -13.93
CA GLN A 94 0.23 -2.10 -13.96
C GLN A 94 1.46 -2.62 -14.71
N PHE A 95 1.84 -3.87 -14.49
CA PHE A 95 2.97 -4.51 -15.20
C PHE A 95 2.70 -4.66 -16.70
N SER A 96 1.57 -5.27 -17.07
CA SER A 96 1.24 -5.59 -18.47
C SER A 96 0.96 -4.35 -19.33
N THR A 97 0.54 -3.25 -18.71
CA THR A 97 0.26 -1.99 -19.42
C THR A 97 1.42 -0.99 -19.36
N ALA A 98 2.50 -1.31 -18.65
CA ALA A 98 3.62 -0.40 -18.52
C ALA A 98 4.36 -0.22 -19.84
N VAL A 99 4.47 1.05 -20.25
CA VAL A 99 5.24 1.49 -21.41
C VAL A 99 6.32 2.47 -20.97
N GLN A 100 7.41 2.57 -21.74
CA GLN A 100 8.46 3.55 -21.50
C GLN A 100 7.90 4.95 -21.76
N LEU A 101 8.07 5.87 -20.81
CA LEU A 101 7.65 7.26 -21.00
C LEU A 101 8.62 7.99 -21.95
N PRO A 102 8.17 8.99 -22.72
CA PRO A 102 9.04 9.70 -23.67
C PRO A 102 10.29 10.34 -23.05
N SER A 103 10.20 10.75 -21.78
CA SER A 103 11.31 11.37 -21.02
C SER A 103 12.09 10.38 -20.14
N GLU A 104 11.68 9.11 -20.08
CA GLU A 104 12.27 8.10 -19.21
C GLU A 104 13.43 7.39 -19.92
N ARG A 105 14.58 7.27 -19.24
CA ARG A 105 15.72 6.52 -19.78
C ARG A 105 15.41 5.02 -19.73
N VAL A 106 15.92 4.27 -20.69
CA VAL A 106 15.71 2.81 -20.79
C VAL A 106 16.10 2.09 -19.49
N LYS A 107 17.22 2.47 -18.85
CA LYS A 107 17.63 1.86 -17.57
C LYS A 107 16.61 2.10 -16.44
N ASP A 108 16.02 3.29 -16.39
CA ASP A 108 15.06 3.66 -15.36
C ASP A 108 13.73 2.92 -15.62
N PHE A 109 13.35 2.76 -16.90
CA PHE A 109 12.21 1.95 -17.31
C PHE A 109 12.40 0.46 -16.96
N VAL A 110 13.56 -0.12 -17.23
CA VAL A 110 13.87 -1.52 -16.90
C VAL A 110 13.74 -1.75 -15.39
N SER A 111 14.32 -0.87 -14.56
CA SER A 111 14.18 -0.96 -13.11
C SER A 111 12.72 -0.85 -12.65
N ARG A 112 11.93 0.00 -13.29
CA ARG A 112 10.49 0.13 -12.98
C ARG A 112 9.70 -1.11 -13.36
N ILE A 113 9.93 -1.66 -14.56
CA ILE A 113 9.29 -2.90 -15.02
C ILE A 113 9.67 -4.08 -14.14
N GLU A 114 10.93 -4.18 -13.72
CA GLU A 114 11.39 -5.20 -12.79
C GLU A 114 10.66 -5.09 -11.44
N GLY A 115 10.54 -3.89 -10.88
CA GLY A 115 9.75 -3.67 -9.66
C GLY A 115 8.28 -4.08 -9.81
N LEU A 116 7.66 -3.75 -10.94
CA LEU A 116 6.28 -4.17 -11.23
C LEU A 116 6.16 -5.69 -11.37
N ALA A 117 7.10 -6.36 -12.03
CA ALA A 117 7.13 -7.81 -12.15
C ALA A 117 7.25 -8.50 -10.79
N GLN A 118 8.10 -7.98 -9.90
CA GLN A 118 8.22 -8.49 -8.52
C GLN A 118 6.94 -8.26 -7.71
N ASN A 119 6.25 -7.13 -7.90
CA ASN A 119 4.97 -6.88 -7.24
C ASN A 119 3.84 -7.80 -7.76
N SER A 120 3.91 -8.22 -9.03
CA SER A 120 2.93 -9.11 -9.66
C SER A 120 3.19 -10.59 -9.38
N PHE A 121 4.44 -11.02 -9.46
CA PHE A 121 4.83 -12.44 -9.50
C PHE A 121 5.82 -12.83 -8.39
N GLY A 122 6.37 -11.87 -7.66
CA GLY A 122 7.32 -12.12 -6.59
C GLY A 122 6.63 -12.72 -5.37
N ASP A 123 7.22 -13.79 -4.84
CA ASP A 123 6.76 -14.39 -3.60
C ASP A 123 7.06 -13.42 -2.45
N LYS A 124 6.04 -13.08 -1.62
CA LYS A 124 6.19 -12.12 -0.50
C LYS A 124 6.91 -12.74 0.70
N THR A 125 7.80 -13.69 0.48
CA THR A 125 8.65 -14.28 1.51
C THR A 125 9.82 -13.33 1.77
N VAL A 126 9.67 -12.47 2.78
CA VAL A 126 10.77 -11.69 3.34
C VAL A 126 11.89 -12.65 3.75
N GLY A 127 12.97 -12.70 2.98
CA GLY A 127 14.08 -13.59 3.31
C GLY A 127 15.21 -13.62 2.30
N LYS A 128 16.14 -12.66 2.45
CA LYS A 128 17.53 -12.66 1.94
C LYS A 128 17.74 -12.82 0.42
N ARG A 129 18.42 -11.81 -0.15
CA ARG A 129 19.30 -11.96 -1.31
C ARG A 129 20.11 -13.26 -1.19
N GLY A 130 19.69 -14.27 -1.93
CA GLY A 130 20.36 -15.55 -2.07
C GLY A 130 20.25 -15.96 -3.53
N ASN A 131 21.40 -16.01 -4.19
CA ASN A 131 21.66 -16.54 -5.53
C ASN A 131 20.45 -17.08 -6.31
N VAL A 132 20.15 -16.42 -7.44
CA VAL A 132 19.33 -16.98 -8.51
C VAL A 132 20.01 -18.27 -9.00
N LYS A 133 19.60 -19.42 -8.47
CA LYS A 133 19.82 -20.69 -9.18
C LYS A 133 18.81 -20.73 -10.30
N ALA A 134 19.34 -20.84 -11.53
CA ALA A 134 18.57 -21.08 -12.73
C ALA A 134 17.58 -22.23 -12.47
N ILE A 135 16.29 -21.93 -12.57
CA ILE A 135 15.24 -22.95 -12.59
C ILE A 135 15.35 -23.63 -13.96
N GLU A 136 15.81 -24.87 -13.91
CA GLU A 136 15.86 -25.79 -15.02
C GLU A 136 14.45 -25.98 -15.59
N ARG A 137 14.32 -25.78 -16.91
CA ARG A 137 13.06 -25.81 -17.63
C ARG A 137 12.45 -27.21 -17.56
N GLN A 138 11.39 -27.39 -16.78
CA GLN A 138 10.40 -28.42 -17.08
C GLN A 138 9.37 -27.82 -18.04
N ASN A 139 9.20 -28.51 -19.17
CA ASN A 139 8.31 -28.15 -20.25
C ASN A 139 6.85 -28.21 -19.78
N ASP A 140 6.21 -27.04 -19.66
CA ASP A 140 4.76 -26.90 -19.60
C ASP A 140 4.26 -26.15 -20.86
N PRO A 141 3.16 -26.57 -21.50
CA PRO A 141 2.77 -26.13 -22.84
C PRO A 141 1.98 -24.81 -22.86
N PHE A 142 2.35 -23.83 -22.02
CA PHE A 142 1.80 -22.47 -22.09
C PHE A 142 2.88 -21.47 -22.50
N THR A 143 3.37 -21.64 -23.73
CA THR A 143 4.08 -20.57 -24.44
C THR A 143 3.05 -19.48 -24.77
N VAL A 144 2.92 -18.46 -23.92
CA VAL A 144 2.27 -17.21 -24.32
C VAL A 144 3.19 -16.56 -25.35
N SER A 145 2.90 -16.82 -26.61
CA SER A 145 3.51 -16.15 -27.76
C SER A 145 3.14 -14.67 -27.68
N CYS A 146 4.06 -13.85 -27.19
CA CYS A 146 4.00 -12.40 -27.35
C CYS A 146 4.14 -12.06 -28.84
N ARG A 147 3.02 -12.11 -29.57
CA ARG A 147 2.92 -11.50 -30.91
C ARG A 147 2.89 -9.99 -30.73
N ALA A 148 4.07 -9.37 -30.82
CA ALA A 148 4.18 -7.94 -31.07
C ALA A 148 3.61 -7.65 -32.48
N SER A 149 2.34 -7.24 -32.56
CA SER A 149 1.78 -6.67 -33.78
C SER A 149 2.13 -5.18 -33.84
N ALA A 150 3.28 -4.86 -34.42
CA ALA A 150 3.60 -3.52 -34.90
C ALA A 150 4.04 -3.61 -36.37
N LYS A 151 3.08 -3.59 -37.30
CA LYS A 151 3.36 -3.26 -38.70
C LYS A 151 3.22 -1.74 -38.84
N PHE A 152 4.33 -1.04 -38.64
CA PHE A 152 4.53 0.31 -39.14
C PHE A 152 5.65 0.25 -40.19
N LYS A 153 5.29 0.42 -41.46
CA LYS A 153 6.23 0.81 -42.52
C LYS A 153 5.50 1.77 -43.46
N GLY A 154 5.54 3.05 -43.10
CA GLY A 154 5.58 4.11 -44.09
C GLY A 154 7.06 4.43 -44.33
N THR A 155 7.51 4.32 -45.58
CA THR A 155 8.71 5.00 -46.06
C THR A 155 8.36 5.69 -47.37
N ASN A 156 8.44 7.01 -47.32
CA ASN A 156 8.28 7.99 -48.37
C ASN A 156 9.51 7.96 -49.30
N ALA A 157 9.33 8.09 -50.61
CA ALA A 157 10.38 8.57 -51.53
C ALA A 157 9.80 8.95 -52.90
N ASP A 158 9.92 10.24 -53.21
CA ASP A 158 9.80 10.87 -54.53
C ASP A 158 10.49 10.09 -55.67
N ARG A 159 9.89 10.13 -56.88
CA ARG A 159 10.60 10.56 -58.10
C ARG A 159 9.64 10.83 -59.26
N LYS A 160 9.73 12.07 -59.75
CA LYS A 160 9.29 12.52 -61.08
C LYS A 160 9.75 11.58 -62.20
N SER A 161 8.88 11.29 -63.16
CA SER A 161 8.99 11.77 -64.54
C SER A 161 7.68 11.53 -65.29
#